data_AF-A0A357NFC7-F1
#
_entry.id   AF-A0A357NFC7-F1
#
_cell.length_a   1.000
_cell.length_b   1.000
_cell.length_c   1.000
_cell.angle_alpha   90.00
_cell.angle_beta   90.00
_cell.angle_gamma   90.00
#
_symmetry.space_group_name_H-M   'P 1'
#
loop_
_entity.id
_entity.type
_entity.pdbx_description
1 polymer ?
#
loop_
_entity_poly.entity_id
_entity_poly.type
_entity_poly.pdbx_seq_one_letter_code
_entity_poly.pdbx_strand_id
1 'polypeptide(L)' 'MDGLVNEQKNGDISRRIIHVTGIVQGVGFRPFIFQIARRYGLYGWVFNSSAGVQIEVEGEEKALQGFFSHQSPV' A
#
# COMPACT_ATOMS: atom_id res chain seq x y z
N MET A 1 23.10 -34.75 -0.91
CA MET A 1 22.27 -34.25 -2.03
C MET A 1 21.21 -33.37 -1.39
N ASP A 2 21.65 -32.19 -0.97
CA ASP A 2 20.85 -31.26 -0.20
C ASP A 2 19.84 -30.63 -1.15
N GLY A 3 18.61 -31.12 -1.06
CA GLY A 3 17.47 -30.48 -1.70
C GLY A 3 17.35 -29.07 -1.15
N LEU A 4 17.75 -28.08 -1.94
CA LEU A 4 17.30 -26.70 -1.80
C LEU A 4 15.79 -26.72 -2.03
N VAL A 5 15.04 -27.03 -0.96
CA VAL A 5 13.62 -26.77 -0.92
C VAL A 5 13.53 -25.25 -0.92
N ASN A 6 13.33 -24.70 -2.11
CA ASN A 6 12.97 -23.31 -2.27
C ASN A 6 11.53 -23.23 -1.75
N GLU A 7 11.39 -23.02 -0.44
CA GLU A 7 10.12 -22.63 0.19
C GLU A 7 9.73 -21.28 -0.41
N GLN A 8 9.12 -21.34 -1.59
CA GLN A 8 8.23 -20.32 -2.08
C GLN A 8 7.08 -20.29 -1.08
N LYS A 9 7.30 -19.62 0.07
CA LYS A 9 6.25 -19.27 1.01
C LYS A 9 5.19 -18.60 0.18
N ASN A 10 4.04 -19.27 0.08
CA ASN A 10 2.80 -18.72 -0.46
C ASN A 10 2.73 -17.27 0.02
N GLY A 11 2.84 -16.30 -0.91
CA GLY A 11 3.13 -14.91 -0.58
C GLY A 11 2.19 -14.44 0.50
N ASP A 12 2.71 -14.15 1.69
CA ASP A 12 1.89 -13.83 2.86
C ASP A 12 1.07 -12.58 2.52
N ILE A 13 -0.22 -12.79 2.25
CA ILE A 13 -1.14 -11.72 1.90
C ILE A 13 -1.52 -11.04 3.21
N SER A 14 -1.15 -9.77 3.29
CA SER A 14 -1.39 -8.95 4.46
C SER A 14 -2.27 -7.77 4.10
N ARG A 15 -3.03 -7.29 5.08
CA ARG A 15 -3.82 -6.07 4.98
C ARG A 15 -3.29 -5.02 5.94
N ARG A 16 -3.29 -3.76 5.51
CA ARG A 16 -2.92 -2.61 6.34
C ARG A 16 -3.94 -1.49 6.16
N ILE A 17 -4.25 -0.81 7.26
CA ILE A 17 -5.12 0.36 7.29
C ILE A 17 -4.27 1.54 7.77
N ILE A 18 -4.34 2.64 7.03
CA ILE A 18 -3.57 3.86 7.28
C ILE A 18 -4.56 4.99 7.47
N HIS A 19 -4.41 5.74 8.56
CA HIS A 19 -5.18 6.94 8.83
C HIS A 19 -4.26 8.16 8.72
N VAL A 20 -4.59 9.07 7.82
CA VAL A 20 -3.91 10.35 7.63
C VAL A 20 -4.86 11.45 8.10
N THR A 21 -4.48 12.16 9.16
CA THR A 21 -5.27 13.27 9.70
C THR A 21 -4.74 14.62 9.17
N GLY A 22 -5.60 15.63 9.06
CA GLY A 22 -5.22 16.99 8.63
C GLY A 22 -5.96 17.48 7.38
N ILE A 23 -5.48 18.59 6.79
CA ILE A 23 -6.10 19.22 5.61
C ILE A 23 -5.74 18.43 4.35
N VAL A 24 -6.65 17.58 3.89
CA VAL A 24 -6.43 16.64 2.77
C VAL A 24 -7.44 16.81 1.63
N GLN A 25 -8.22 17.88 1.66
CA GLN A 25 -9.20 18.20 0.61
C GLN A 25 -8.54 18.99 -0.52
N GLY A 26 -8.83 18.63 -1.78
CA GLY A 26 -8.38 19.36 -2.96
C GLY A 26 -6.93 19.11 -3.42
N VAL A 27 -6.14 18.29 -2.72
CA VAL A 27 -4.69 18.13 -2.98
C VAL A 27 -4.32 16.97 -3.92
N GLY A 28 -5.29 16.28 -4.51
CA GLY A 28 -5.00 15.13 -5.40
C GLY A 28 -4.52 13.86 -4.68
N PHE A 29 -4.83 13.71 -3.39
CA PHE A 29 -4.37 12.58 -2.58
C PHE A 29 -4.84 11.21 -3.11
N ARG A 30 -6.11 11.11 -3.53
CA ARG A 30 -6.69 9.86 -4.06
C ARG A 30 -5.97 9.34 -5.31
N PRO A 31 -5.80 10.13 -6.40
CA PRO A 31 -5.11 9.63 -7.59
C PRO A 31 -3.65 9.28 -7.33
N PHE A 32 -2.95 10.02 -6.44
CA PHE A 32 -1.56 9.71 -6.06
C PHE A 32 -1.44 8.34 -5.38
N ILE A 33 -2.20 8.09 -4.32
CA ILE A 33 -2.16 6.81 -3.59
C ILE A 33 -2.57 5.65 -4.51
N PHE A 34 -3.59 5.85 -5.35
CA PHE A 34 -4.01 4.82 -6.30
C PHE A 34 -2.90 4.45 -7.29
N GLN A 35 -2.16 5.43 -7.81
CA GLN A 35 -1.06 5.18 -8.74
C GLN A 35 0.08 4.40 -8.08
N ILE A 36 0.42 4.73 -6.84
CA ILE A 36 1.47 4.04 -6.08
C ILE A 36 1.01 2.61 -5.73
N ALA A 37 -0.19 2.43 -5.19
CA ALA A 37 -0.73 1.11 -4.86
C ALA A 37 -0.73 0.19 -6.10
N ARG A 38 -1.16 0.73 -7.26
CA ARG A 38 -1.16 0.00 -8.53
C ARG A 38 0.25 -0.36 -9.01
N ARG A 39 1.26 0.49 -8.78
CA ARG A 39 2.67 0.20 -9.10
C ARG A 39 3.21 -1.01 -8.33
N TYR A 40 2.77 -1.17 -7.07
CA TYR A 40 3.18 -2.30 -6.22
C TYR A 40 2.24 -3.51 -6.34
N GLY A 41 1.20 -3.47 -7.17
CA GLY A 41 0.23 -4.57 -7.32
C GLY A 41 -0.67 -4.76 -6.10
N LEU A 42 -0.89 -3.70 -5.32
CA LEU A 42 -1.74 -3.71 -4.13
C LEU A 42 -3.21 -3.41 -4.49
N TYR A 43 -4.12 -4.03 -3.74
CA TYR A 43 -5.57 -3.82 -3.85
C TYR A 43 -6.11 -3.10 -2.62
N GLY A 44 -7.26 -2.43 -2.74
CA GLY A 44 -7.92 -1.78 -1.63
C GLY A 44 -8.62 -0.48 -2.01
N TRP A 45 -8.77 0.44 -1.07
CA TRP A 45 -9.55 1.65 -1.26
C TRP A 45 -8.97 2.86 -0.53
N VAL A 46 -9.34 4.05 -1.01
CA VAL A 46 -8.97 5.33 -0.42
C VAL A 46 -10.24 6.16 -0.24
N PHE A 47 -10.53 6.52 1.01
CA PHE A 47 -11.65 7.36 1.38
C PHE A 47 -11.13 8.68 1.94
N ASN A 48 -11.58 9.78 1.34
CA ASN A 48 -11.30 11.11 1.85
C ASN A 48 -12.53 11.63 2.58
N SER A 49 -12.34 12.08 3.82
CA SER A 49 -13.38 12.70 4.65
C SER A 49 -12.93 14.10 5.09
N SER A 50 -13.83 14.88 5.68
CA SER A 50 -13.48 16.15 6.32
C SER A 50 -12.47 16.01 7.46
N ALA A 51 -12.35 14.81 8.06
CA ALA A 51 -11.45 14.55 9.19
C ALA A 51 -10.06 14.06 8.76
N GLY A 52 -9.89 13.69 7.48
CA GLY A 52 -8.67 13.03 7.01
C GLY A 52 -8.93 11.97 5.93
N VAL A 53 -7.88 11.24 5.57
CA VAL A 53 -7.90 10.13 4.62
C VAL A 53 -7.75 8.80 5.35
N GLN A 54 -8.58 7.83 4.97
CA GLN A 54 -8.39 6.43 5.29
C GLN A 54 -7.97 5.68 4.03
N ILE A 55 -6.90 4.89 4.14
CA ILE A 55 -6.37 4.05 3.08
C ILE A 55 -6.39 2.61 3.60
N GLU A 56 -6.96 1.71 2.82
CA GLU A 56 -6.83 0.26 3.02
C GLU A 56 -6.06 -0.31 1.84
N VAL A 57 -5.01 -1.08 2.13
CA VAL A 57 -4.20 -1.78 1.12
C VAL A 57 -3.98 -3.24 1.54
N GLU A 58 -4.05 -4.14 0.56
CA GLU A 58 -3.89 -5.57 0.70
C GLU A 58 -3.01 -6.11 -0.44
N GLY A 59 -2.13 -7.03 -0.12
CA GLY A 59 -1.27 -7.72 -1.07
C GLY A 59 -0.12 -8.44 -0.39
N GLU A 60 0.86 -8.89 -1.17
CA GLU A 60 2.04 -9.55 -0.64
C GLU A 60 2.82 -8.64 0.31
N GLU A 61 3.33 -9.19 1.40
CA GLU A 61 4.11 -8.44 2.39
C GLU A 61 5.28 -7.65 1.76
N LYS A 62 5.93 -8.19 0.73
CA LYS A 62 7.00 -7.49 -0.02
C LYS A 62 6.48 -6.26 -0.76
N ALA A 63 5.30 -6.37 -1.38
CA ALA A 63 4.66 -5.25 -2.07
C ALA A 63 4.23 -4.15 -1.08
N LEU A 64 3.69 -4.54 0.08
CA LEU A 64 3.35 -3.62 1.16
C LEU A 64 4.58 -2.88 1.67
N GLN A 65 5.69 -3.58 1.94
CA GLN A 65 6.94 -2.94 2.35
C GLN A 65 7.43 -1.93 1.31
N GLY A 66 7.40 -2.30 0.03
CA GLY A 66 7.74 -1.39 -1.07
C GLY A 66 6.86 -0.14 -1.09
N PHE A 67 5.55 -0.30 -0.89
CA PHE A 67 4.58 0.79 -0.82
C PHE A 67 4.87 1.74 0.37
N PHE A 68 5.15 1.21 1.56
CA PHE A 68 5.44 2.04 2.75
C PHE A 68 6.80 2.72 2.72
N SER A 69 7.78 2.11 2.08
CA SER A 69 9.10 2.73 1.87
C SER A 69 9.13 3.64 0.64
N HIS A 70 8.02 3.78 -0.10
CA HIS A 70 7.97 4.62 -1.29
C HIS A 70 8.17 6.09 -0.92
N GLN A 71 9.33 6.63 -1.25
CA GLN A 71 9.60 8.05 -1.19
C GLN A 71 9.43 8.63 -2.61
N SER A 72 8.56 9.62 -2.74
CA SER A 72 8.45 10.37 -4.00
C SER A 72 9.66 11.30 -4.10
N PRO A 73 10.52 11.18 -5.13
CA PRO A 73 11.44 12.26 -5.47
C PRO A 73 10.57 13.42 -5.96
N VAL A 74 10.37 14.42 -5.11
CA VAL A 74 9.87 15.74 -5.52
C VAL A 74 10.94 16.49 -6.28
#